data_AF-A0A2T6G4J5-F1
#
_entry.id   AF-A0A2T6G4J5-F1
#
_cell.length_a   1.000
_cell.length_b   1.000
_cell.length_c   1.000
_cell.angle_alpha   90.00
_cell.angle_beta   90.00
_cell.angle_gamma   90.00
#
_symmetry.space_group_name_H-M   'P 1'
#
loop_
_entity.id
_entity.type
_entity.pdbx_description
1 polymer ?
#
loop_
_entity_poly.entity_id
_entity_poly.type
_entity_poly.pdbx_seq_one_letter_code
_entity_poly.pdbx_strand_id
1 'polypeptide(L)'
;MNTCSIVNDLMPLHVEGLASEESAALVERHIADCEACRRYYETMKMDYENHEQSRPEPDKKRQIEELIAQLGKYQRRIKLVSVLVAMLMTCIISGAEVHFLSTIPFLILTPFVCRLYYSRSLPIMASTIPFGLLGGLLSEHNSSYIPFFTVIALVNGAVGVGAALLVRLGLRQAKLAAKAGFMALGAAILYFGCAGYFSFWGNPVGYTKALLQTNDYVNRTYEQGTLDFKKVFFNFKDRRHYGKFEFVMNGVRQTASIGFHRDGSVTDEYKFKLDNQFSEERSDDLKTAIAAAVDPMPSLNVQASPQARLEITQDELDANFHYLYPDKLDKAEKLRASESGKLRYEILFGASDARYVKLTKESFLAKSAAVLRTLQERKLNYHSVEMKAMDPSGNIQTVELTKLTTEQDLPGSYQTFDPERRKD
;
A
#
# COMPACT_ATOMS: atom_id res chain seq x y z
N MET A 1 -4.14 39.02 -94.29
CA MET A 1 -3.18 38.27 -93.46
C MET A 1 -3.10 38.73 -91.98
N ASN A 2 -3.90 39.69 -91.50
CA ASN A 2 -3.88 40.09 -90.07
C ASN A 2 -4.97 39.47 -89.18
N THR A 3 -6.01 38.86 -89.76
CA THR A 3 -7.17 38.36 -89.00
C THR A 3 -6.92 37.05 -88.25
N CYS A 4 -6.03 36.18 -88.75
CA CYS A 4 -5.69 34.92 -88.07
C CYS A 4 -5.03 35.15 -86.71
N SER A 5 -4.19 36.19 -86.58
CA SER A 5 -3.54 36.53 -85.30
C SER A 5 -4.56 36.91 -84.23
N ILE A 6 -5.48 37.82 -84.58
CA ILE A 6 -6.58 38.26 -83.71
C ILE A 6 -7.45 37.08 -83.30
N VAL A 7 -7.78 36.19 -84.25
CA VAL A 7 -8.62 35.02 -83.95
C VAL A 7 -7.90 34.02 -83.06
N ASN A 8 -6.61 33.77 -83.27
CA ASN A 8 -5.82 32.91 -82.38
C ASN A 8 -5.73 33.47 -80.95
N ASP A 9 -5.64 34.79 -80.78
CA ASP A 9 -5.64 35.43 -79.47
C ASP A 9 -6.98 35.31 -78.74
N LEU A 10 -8.10 35.35 -79.49
CA LEU A 10 -9.46 35.24 -78.95
C LEU A 10 -9.93 33.80 -78.73
N MET A 11 -9.29 32.84 -79.40
CA MET A 11 -9.68 31.44 -79.42
C MET A 11 -9.72 30.78 -78.02
N PRO A 12 -8.76 31.01 -77.10
CA PRO A 12 -8.79 30.41 -75.76
C PRO A 12 -10.02 30.86 -74.98
N LEU A 13 -10.33 32.15 -75.05
CA LEU A 13 -11.51 32.73 -74.40
C LEU A 13 -12.82 32.18 -74.97
N HIS A 14 -12.85 31.87 -76.27
CA HIS A 14 -14.02 31.23 -76.89
C HIS A 14 -14.17 29.76 -76.45
N VAL A 15 -13.07 29.00 -76.40
CA VAL A 15 -13.06 27.61 -75.90
C VAL A 15 -13.52 27.53 -74.44
N GLU A 16 -13.12 28.50 -73.61
CA GLU A 16 -13.51 28.61 -72.20
C GLU A 16 -14.93 29.17 -71.97
N GLY A 17 -15.62 29.60 -73.03
CA GLY A 17 -16.96 30.21 -72.94
C GLY A 17 -16.96 31.62 -72.32
N LEU A 18 -15.82 32.32 -72.33
CA LEU A 18 -15.61 33.65 -71.73
C LEU A 18 -15.56 34.80 -72.76
N ALA A 19 -15.60 34.49 -74.06
CA ALA A 19 -15.67 35.49 -75.12
C ALA A 19 -17.05 36.19 -75.16
N SER A 20 -17.05 37.51 -75.44
CA SER A 20 -18.30 38.24 -75.72
C SER A 20 -18.96 37.72 -77.01
N GLU A 21 -20.28 37.92 -77.16
CA GLU A 21 -21.02 37.46 -78.35
C GLU A 21 -20.40 37.97 -79.67
N GLU A 22 -19.97 39.23 -79.71
CA GLU A 22 -19.29 39.82 -80.87
C GLU A 22 -17.94 39.14 -81.18
N SER A 23 -17.18 38.79 -80.13
CA SER A 23 -15.86 38.15 -80.27
C SER A 23 -16.00 36.67 -80.65
N ALA A 24 -16.99 35.98 -80.09
CA ALA A 24 -17.31 34.58 -80.43
C ALA A 24 -17.75 34.46 -81.91
N ALA A 25 -18.64 35.35 -82.37
CA ALA A 25 -19.07 35.36 -83.78
C ALA A 25 -17.91 35.64 -84.75
N LEU A 26 -16.91 36.44 -84.35
CA LEU A 26 -15.71 36.67 -85.15
C LEU A 26 -14.85 35.41 -85.28
N VAL A 27 -14.65 34.68 -84.18
CA VAL A 27 -13.91 33.41 -84.16
C VAL A 27 -14.62 32.36 -85.00
N GLU A 28 -15.94 32.18 -84.81
CA GLU A 28 -16.76 31.19 -85.53
C GLU A 28 -16.76 31.42 -87.05
N ARG A 29 -16.96 32.67 -87.50
CA ARG A 29 -16.90 33.01 -88.93
C ARG A 29 -15.52 32.73 -89.50
N HIS A 30 -14.44 33.03 -88.76
CA HIS A 30 -13.09 32.85 -89.28
C HIS A 30 -12.67 31.38 -89.37
N ILE A 31 -13.01 30.54 -88.40
CA ILE A 31 -12.70 29.09 -88.46
C ILE A 31 -13.55 28.36 -89.51
N ALA A 32 -14.70 28.92 -89.91
CA ALA A 32 -15.48 28.43 -91.04
C ALA A 32 -14.74 28.62 -92.37
N ASP A 33 -14.02 29.72 -92.55
CA ASP A 33 -13.35 30.06 -93.82
C ASP A 33 -11.84 29.76 -93.83
N CYS A 34 -11.20 29.55 -92.68
CA CYS A 34 -9.76 29.30 -92.55
C CYS A 34 -9.45 27.92 -91.96
N GLU A 35 -8.97 27.01 -92.80
CA GLU A 35 -8.64 25.63 -92.40
C GLU A 35 -7.53 25.55 -91.34
N ALA A 36 -6.53 26.44 -91.41
CA ALA A 36 -5.42 26.47 -90.44
C ALA A 36 -5.90 26.82 -89.03
N CYS A 37 -6.76 27.85 -88.90
CA CYS A 37 -7.33 28.25 -87.62
C CYS A 37 -8.34 27.21 -87.09
N ARG A 38 -9.07 26.52 -87.97
CA ARG A 38 -9.97 25.42 -87.57
C ARG A 38 -9.23 24.27 -86.90
N ARG A 39 -8.14 23.78 -87.49
CA ARG A 39 -7.33 22.69 -86.92
C ARG A 39 -6.72 23.09 -85.57
N TYR A 40 -6.27 24.33 -85.45
CA TYR A 40 -5.75 24.88 -84.20
C TYR A 40 -6.83 24.95 -83.10
N TYR A 41 -8.03 25.41 -83.46
CA TYR A 41 -9.20 25.43 -82.58
C TYR A 41 -9.60 24.05 -82.09
N GLU A 42 -9.69 23.07 -82.98
CA GLU A 42 -10.04 21.69 -82.62
C GLU A 42 -9.02 21.07 -81.67
N THR A 43 -7.72 21.33 -81.88
CA THR A 43 -6.64 20.87 -80.98
C THR A 43 -6.81 21.48 -79.59
N MET A 44 -7.01 22.80 -79.52
CA MET A 44 -7.13 23.50 -78.24
C MET A 44 -8.44 23.18 -77.51
N LYS A 45 -9.53 22.98 -78.25
CA LYS A 45 -10.81 22.53 -77.70
C LYS A 45 -10.68 21.11 -77.12
N MET A 46 -10.01 20.21 -77.83
CA MET A 46 -9.75 18.85 -77.34
C MET A 46 -8.87 18.88 -76.08
N ASP A 47 -7.82 19.72 -76.05
CA ASP A 47 -6.98 19.91 -74.86
C ASP A 47 -7.77 20.48 -73.69
N TYR A 48 -8.65 21.45 -73.93
CA TYR A 48 -9.53 22.04 -72.92
C TYR A 48 -10.55 21.02 -72.37
N GLU A 49 -11.20 20.23 -73.24
CA GLU A 49 -12.14 19.17 -72.84
C GLU A 49 -11.43 18.08 -72.02
N ASN A 50 -10.21 17.69 -72.41
CA ASN A 50 -9.36 16.76 -71.65
C ASN A 50 -8.94 17.35 -70.27
N HIS A 51 -8.66 18.64 -70.21
CA HIS A 51 -8.35 19.35 -68.96
C HIS A 51 -9.58 19.57 -68.07
N GLU A 52 -10.76 19.79 -68.63
CA GLU A 52 -12.00 20.00 -67.88
C GLU A 52 -12.52 18.68 -67.27
N GLN A 53 -12.35 17.55 -67.98
CA GLN A 53 -12.60 16.21 -67.45
C GLN A 53 -11.64 15.81 -66.31
N SER A 54 -10.51 16.51 -66.14
CA SER A 54 -9.55 16.26 -65.05
C SER A 54 -9.70 17.22 -63.86
N ARG A 55 -10.66 18.17 -63.89
CA ARG A 55 -11.08 18.93 -62.68
C ARG A 55 -11.58 17.95 -61.61
N PRO A 56 -11.27 18.16 -60.32
CA PRO A 56 -11.60 17.20 -59.27
C PRO A 56 -13.13 17.07 -59.09
N GLU A 57 -13.68 15.99 -59.61
CA GLU A 57 -15.07 15.56 -59.43
C GLU A 57 -15.47 15.40 -57.94
N PRO A 58 -16.78 15.43 -57.62
CA PRO A 58 -17.33 15.12 -56.28
C PRO A 58 -16.81 13.81 -55.67
N ASP A 59 -16.28 12.90 -56.47
CA ASP A 59 -15.70 11.63 -56.04
C ASP A 59 -14.38 11.78 -55.25
N LYS A 60 -13.50 12.75 -55.60
CA LYS A 60 -12.28 13.01 -54.82
C LYS A 60 -12.58 13.62 -53.44
N LYS A 61 -13.62 14.45 -53.32
CA LYS A 61 -14.07 14.98 -52.02
C LYS A 61 -14.62 13.86 -51.14
N ARG A 62 -15.44 12.96 -51.70
CA ARG A 62 -15.94 11.76 -50.99
C ARG A 62 -14.80 10.85 -50.55
N GLN A 63 -13.83 10.58 -51.41
CA GLN A 63 -12.64 9.78 -51.07
C GLN A 63 -11.82 10.44 -49.93
N ILE A 64 -11.64 11.76 -49.95
CA ILE A 64 -10.95 12.48 -48.86
C ILE A 64 -11.75 12.41 -47.55
N GLU A 65 -13.07 12.60 -47.59
CA GLU A 65 -13.94 12.47 -46.42
C GLU A 65 -13.94 11.04 -45.84
N GLU A 66 -13.96 10.03 -46.70
CA GLU A 66 -13.82 8.62 -46.32
C GLU A 66 -12.47 8.34 -45.68
N LEU A 67 -11.37 8.85 -46.26
CA LEU A 67 -10.03 8.73 -45.68
C LEU A 67 -9.93 9.41 -44.32
N ILE A 68 -10.47 10.64 -44.17
CA ILE A 68 -10.51 11.35 -42.88
C ILE A 68 -11.33 10.56 -41.85
N ALA A 69 -12.47 10.01 -42.26
CA ALA A 69 -13.30 9.16 -41.38
C ALA A 69 -12.58 7.87 -40.98
N GLN A 70 -11.85 7.24 -41.90
CA GLN A 70 -11.02 6.06 -41.63
C GLN A 70 -9.89 6.41 -40.66
N LEU A 71 -9.14 7.47 -40.90
CA LEU A 71 -8.08 7.96 -40.01
C LEU A 71 -8.63 8.29 -38.61
N GLY A 72 -9.80 8.91 -38.52
CA GLY A 72 -10.49 9.17 -37.25
C GLY A 72 -10.85 7.87 -36.51
N LYS A 73 -11.28 6.82 -37.23
CA LYS A 73 -11.52 5.49 -36.66
C LYS A 73 -10.22 4.86 -36.15
N TYR A 74 -9.14 4.90 -36.93
CA TYR A 74 -7.82 4.37 -36.53
C TYR A 74 -7.26 5.09 -35.31
N GLN A 75 -7.24 6.42 -35.33
CA GLN A 75 -6.81 7.23 -34.18
C GLN A 75 -7.62 6.87 -32.92
N ARG A 76 -8.93 6.68 -33.07
CA ARG A 76 -9.78 6.31 -31.94
C ARG A 76 -9.49 4.90 -31.41
N ARG A 77 -9.18 3.93 -32.28
CA ARG A 77 -8.74 2.59 -31.88
C ARG A 77 -7.41 2.64 -31.14
N ILE A 78 -6.43 3.39 -31.66
CA ILE A 78 -5.12 3.56 -31.00
C ILE A 78 -5.29 4.18 -29.60
N LYS A 79 -6.09 5.25 -29.48
CA LYS A 79 -6.40 5.87 -28.17
C LYS A 79 -7.10 4.91 -27.21
N LEU A 80 -7.99 4.06 -27.71
CA LEU A 80 -8.67 3.07 -26.88
C LEU A 80 -7.67 2.02 -26.37
N VAL A 81 -6.82 1.47 -27.24
CA VAL A 81 -5.81 0.48 -26.87
C VAL A 81 -4.86 1.06 -25.81
N SER A 82 -4.35 2.29 -26.02
CA SER A 82 -3.45 2.91 -25.03
C SER A 82 -4.13 3.12 -23.67
N VAL A 83 -5.41 3.49 -23.65
CA VAL A 83 -6.18 3.61 -22.41
C VAL A 83 -6.36 2.26 -21.73
N LEU A 84 -6.70 1.21 -22.47
CA LEU A 84 -6.87 -0.13 -21.90
C LEU A 84 -5.57 -0.67 -21.30
N VAL A 85 -4.44 -0.45 -21.97
CA VAL A 85 -3.11 -0.81 -21.44
C VAL A 85 -2.79 -0.06 -20.15
N ALA A 86 -3.03 1.26 -20.10
CA ALA A 86 -2.79 2.06 -18.90
C ALA A 86 -3.68 1.62 -17.71
N MET A 87 -4.95 1.32 -17.98
CA MET A 87 -5.90 0.81 -16.98
C MET A 87 -5.48 -0.56 -16.45
N LEU A 88 -5.05 -1.46 -17.33
CA LEU A 88 -4.54 -2.78 -16.97
C LEU A 88 -3.31 -2.67 -16.06
N MET A 89 -2.30 -1.91 -16.47
CA MET A 89 -1.07 -1.72 -15.69
C MET A 89 -1.36 -1.12 -14.31
N THR A 90 -2.30 -0.18 -14.24
CA THR A 90 -2.73 0.42 -12.96
C THR A 90 -3.30 -0.64 -12.01
N CYS A 91 -4.20 -1.50 -12.50
CA CYS A 91 -4.78 -2.56 -11.67
C CYS A 91 -3.74 -3.60 -11.25
N ILE A 92 -2.76 -3.93 -12.10
CA ILE A 92 -1.65 -4.83 -11.75
C ILE A 92 -0.79 -4.23 -10.65
N ILE A 93 -0.36 -2.97 -10.80
CA ILE A 93 0.50 -2.27 -9.81
C ILE A 93 -0.19 -2.19 -8.45
N SER A 94 -1.48 -1.82 -8.42
CA SER A 94 -2.24 -1.71 -7.19
C SER A 94 -2.63 -3.06 -6.60
N GLY A 95 -2.90 -4.06 -7.43
CA GLY A 95 -3.34 -5.40 -7.01
C GLY A 95 -2.21 -6.29 -6.50
N ALA A 96 -1.05 -6.26 -7.17
CA ALA A 96 0.15 -7.00 -6.77
C ALA A 96 0.93 -6.31 -5.62
N GLU A 97 0.39 -5.24 -5.04
CA GLU A 97 0.98 -4.50 -3.91
C GLU A 97 2.45 -4.10 -4.11
N VAL A 98 2.79 -3.60 -5.30
CA VAL A 98 4.14 -3.14 -5.61
C VAL A 98 4.48 -1.98 -4.68
N HIS A 99 5.29 -2.27 -3.65
CA HIS A 99 5.26 -1.58 -2.35
C HIS A 99 5.17 -0.05 -2.40
N PHE A 100 6.14 0.62 -3.01
CA PHE A 100 6.14 2.07 -3.09
C PHE A 100 5.03 2.60 -4.02
N LEU A 101 4.84 1.94 -5.16
CA LEU A 101 3.89 2.37 -6.20
C LEU A 101 2.44 2.23 -5.76
N SER A 102 2.11 1.26 -4.89
CA SER A 102 0.77 1.10 -4.33
C SER A 102 0.36 2.24 -3.40
N THR A 103 1.29 3.10 -2.96
CA THR A 103 0.95 4.32 -2.20
C THR A 103 0.52 5.48 -3.09
N ILE A 104 0.74 5.39 -4.41
CA ILE A 104 0.32 6.40 -5.39
C ILE A 104 -1.11 6.06 -5.86
N PRO A 105 -2.05 7.02 -5.89
CA PRO A 105 -3.46 6.77 -6.21
C PRO A 105 -3.70 6.58 -7.71
N PHE A 106 -2.97 5.65 -8.35
CA PHE A 106 -3.10 5.37 -9.79
C PHE A 106 -4.52 4.96 -10.18
N LEU A 107 -5.26 4.28 -9.29
CA LEU A 107 -6.67 3.94 -9.50
C LEU A 107 -7.59 5.17 -9.66
N ILE A 108 -7.14 6.37 -9.28
CA ILE A 108 -7.85 7.64 -9.49
C ILE A 108 -7.18 8.44 -10.62
N LEU A 109 -5.85 8.56 -10.58
CA LEU A 109 -5.08 9.41 -11.49
C LEU A 109 -5.10 8.88 -12.92
N THR A 110 -4.97 7.57 -13.13
CA THR A 110 -4.98 6.98 -14.48
C THR A 110 -6.34 7.19 -15.17
N PRO A 111 -7.50 6.87 -14.55
CA PRO A 111 -8.81 7.18 -15.13
C PRO A 111 -9.04 8.68 -15.40
N PHE A 112 -8.54 9.55 -14.53
CA PHE A 112 -8.59 11.01 -14.73
C PHE A 112 -7.85 11.42 -16.01
N VAL A 113 -6.57 11.04 -16.14
CA VAL A 113 -5.74 11.37 -17.31
C VAL A 113 -6.30 10.71 -18.57
N CYS A 114 -6.66 9.43 -18.50
CA CYS A 114 -7.29 8.69 -19.59
C CYS A 114 -8.58 9.37 -20.06
N ARG A 115 -9.39 9.94 -19.16
CA ARG A 115 -10.62 10.65 -19.53
C ARG A 115 -10.35 12.00 -20.20
N LEU A 116 -9.27 12.70 -19.83
CA LEU A 116 -8.84 13.92 -20.49
C LEU A 116 -8.31 13.65 -21.90
N TYR A 117 -7.54 12.56 -22.06
CA TYR A 117 -6.97 12.11 -23.33
C TYR A 117 -8.01 11.47 -24.28
N TYR A 118 -8.78 10.52 -23.76
CA TYR A 118 -9.82 9.77 -24.45
C TYR A 118 -11.19 10.27 -24.01
N SER A 119 -11.85 11.02 -24.90
CA SER A 119 -13.09 11.77 -24.64
C SER A 119 -14.31 10.96 -24.17
N ARG A 120 -14.22 9.64 -24.02
CA ARG A 120 -15.32 8.73 -23.69
C ARG A 120 -15.10 8.08 -22.32
N SER A 121 -16.07 8.25 -21.42
CA SER A 121 -16.03 7.65 -20.08
C SER A 121 -16.32 6.15 -20.06
N LEU A 122 -17.25 5.68 -20.91
CA LEU A 122 -17.79 4.31 -20.81
C LEU A 122 -16.70 3.21 -20.92
N PRO A 123 -15.74 3.25 -21.86
CA PRO A 123 -14.74 2.20 -21.94
C PRO A 123 -13.75 2.21 -20.77
N ILE A 124 -13.46 3.39 -20.19
CA ILE A 124 -12.61 3.52 -19.01
C ILE A 124 -13.30 2.83 -17.82
N MET A 125 -14.56 3.17 -17.58
CA MET A 125 -15.37 2.57 -16.51
C MET A 125 -15.62 1.07 -16.72
N ALA A 126 -15.92 0.64 -17.94
CA ALA A 126 -16.14 -0.78 -18.23
C ALA A 126 -14.86 -1.60 -18.02
N SER A 127 -13.68 -1.02 -18.27
CA SER A 127 -12.40 -1.71 -18.11
C SER A 127 -11.99 -1.94 -16.64
N THR A 128 -12.51 -1.17 -15.68
CA THR A 128 -12.16 -1.34 -14.26
C THR A 128 -12.66 -2.67 -13.69
N ILE A 129 -13.69 -3.27 -14.29
CA ILE A 129 -14.25 -4.54 -13.83
C ILE A 129 -13.32 -5.71 -14.16
N PRO A 130 -13.02 -6.04 -15.44
CA PRO A 130 -12.14 -7.16 -15.76
C PRO A 130 -10.72 -6.95 -15.23
N PHE A 131 -10.20 -5.72 -15.27
CA PHE A 131 -8.86 -5.44 -14.73
C PHE A 131 -8.83 -5.38 -13.21
N GLY A 132 -9.93 -4.95 -12.57
CA GLY A 132 -10.09 -5.05 -11.12
C GLY A 132 -10.08 -6.50 -10.67
N LEU A 133 -10.83 -7.38 -11.34
CA LEU A 133 -10.80 -8.82 -11.06
C LEU A 133 -9.38 -9.38 -11.20
N LEU A 134 -8.67 -9.02 -12.27
CA LEU A 134 -7.29 -9.43 -12.49
C LEU A 134 -6.34 -8.91 -11.39
N GLY A 135 -6.44 -7.63 -11.02
CA GLY A 135 -5.64 -7.05 -9.95
C GLY A 135 -5.90 -7.73 -8.61
N GLY A 136 -7.16 -8.04 -8.31
CA GLY A 136 -7.53 -8.80 -7.11
C GLY A 136 -6.98 -10.23 -7.10
N LEU A 137 -6.90 -10.88 -8.26
CA LEU A 137 -6.28 -12.22 -8.40
C LEU A 137 -4.77 -12.21 -8.18
N LEU A 138 -4.11 -11.08 -8.37
CA LEU A 138 -2.67 -10.91 -8.15
C LEU A 138 -2.33 -10.52 -6.71
N SER A 139 -3.33 -10.22 -5.88
CA SER A 139 -3.10 -9.87 -4.48
C SER A 139 -2.69 -11.10 -3.67
N GLU A 140 -1.75 -10.92 -2.74
CA GLU A 140 -1.34 -11.95 -1.77
C GLU A 140 -2.44 -12.24 -0.72
N HIS A 141 -3.59 -11.55 -0.79
CA HIS A 141 -4.72 -11.73 0.11
C HIS A 141 -5.63 -12.92 -0.29
N ASN A 142 -6.47 -13.35 0.65
CA ASN A 142 -7.45 -14.43 0.43
C ASN A 142 -8.38 -14.13 -0.75
N SER A 143 -8.95 -15.18 -1.37
CA SER A 143 -9.84 -15.06 -2.54
C SER A 143 -11.04 -14.10 -2.33
N SER A 144 -11.46 -13.88 -1.08
CA SER A 144 -12.49 -12.89 -0.73
C SER A 144 -12.09 -11.43 -1.03
N TYR A 145 -10.81 -11.14 -1.24
CA TYR A 145 -10.30 -9.81 -1.60
C TYR A 145 -10.58 -9.42 -3.05
N ILE A 146 -10.75 -10.40 -3.95
CA ILE A 146 -11.01 -10.17 -5.38
C ILE A 146 -12.24 -9.27 -5.63
N PRO A 147 -13.45 -9.59 -5.10
CA PRO A 147 -14.61 -8.72 -5.29
C PRO A 147 -14.42 -7.35 -4.62
N PHE A 148 -13.73 -7.30 -3.47
CA PHE A 148 -13.47 -6.06 -2.75
C PHE A 148 -12.57 -5.11 -3.54
N PHE A 149 -11.44 -5.61 -4.08
CA PHE A 149 -10.55 -4.82 -4.91
C PHE A 149 -11.24 -4.33 -6.19
N THR A 150 -12.08 -5.16 -6.80
CA THR A 150 -12.85 -4.78 -8.00
C THR A 150 -13.79 -3.60 -7.73
N VAL A 151 -14.48 -3.61 -6.57
CA VAL A 151 -15.32 -2.48 -6.14
C VAL A 151 -14.47 -1.23 -5.90
N ILE A 152 -13.32 -1.37 -5.25
CA ILE A 152 -12.39 -0.25 -5.01
C ILE A 152 -11.91 0.36 -6.33
N ALA A 153 -11.50 -0.47 -7.29
CA ALA A 153 -11.07 -0.02 -8.61
C ALA A 153 -12.18 0.74 -9.34
N LEU A 154 -13.43 0.26 -9.25
CA LEU A 154 -14.59 0.93 -9.84
C LEU A 154 -14.88 2.28 -9.17
N VAL A 155 -14.88 2.35 -7.84
CA VAL A 155 -15.15 3.58 -7.09
C VAL A 155 -14.07 4.64 -7.36
N ASN A 156 -12.80 4.27 -7.26
CA ASN A 156 -11.69 5.19 -7.54
C ASN A 156 -11.67 5.62 -9.02
N GLY A 157 -12.01 4.68 -9.92
CA GLY A 157 -12.21 4.98 -11.34
C GLY A 157 -13.29 6.02 -11.59
N ALA A 158 -14.44 5.89 -10.93
CA ALA A 158 -15.54 6.84 -11.02
C ALA A 158 -15.13 8.23 -10.52
N VAL A 159 -14.37 8.31 -9.42
CA VAL A 159 -13.83 9.57 -8.88
C VAL A 159 -12.93 10.26 -9.91
N GLY A 160 -11.97 9.53 -10.49
CA GLY A 160 -11.06 10.07 -11.51
C GLY A 160 -11.79 10.55 -12.77
N VAL A 161 -12.71 9.73 -13.30
CA VAL A 161 -13.52 10.08 -14.48
C VAL A 161 -14.45 11.26 -14.20
N GLY A 162 -15.08 11.32 -13.02
CA GLY A 162 -15.96 12.39 -12.59
C GLY A 162 -15.23 13.73 -12.48
N ALA A 163 -14.05 13.75 -11.85
CA ALA A 163 -13.20 14.93 -11.77
C ALA A 163 -12.81 15.43 -13.18
N ALA A 164 -12.41 14.53 -14.08
CA ALA A 164 -12.06 14.89 -15.46
C ALA A 164 -13.25 15.38 -16.30
N LEU A 165 -14.46 14.87 -16.05
CA LEU A 165 -15.69 15.35 -16.67
C LEU A 165 -15.95 16.81 -16.31
N LEU A 166 -15.83 17.16 -15.03
CA LEU A 166 -16.02 18.54 -14.56
C LEU A 166 -14.99 19.49 -15.16
N VAL A 167 -13.71 19.09 -15.17
CA VAL A 167 -12.65 19.90 -15.81
C VAL A 167 -12.98 20.15 -17.28
N ARG A 168 -13.41 19.14 -18.03
CA ARG A 168 -13.81 19.30 -19.43
C ARG A 168 -15.06 20.14 -19.63
N LEU A 169 -16.05 20.03 -18.74
CA LEU A 169 -17.22 20.90 -18.76
C LEU A 169 -16.82 22.35 -18.53
N GLY A 170 -15.93 22.62 -17.57
CA GLY A 170 -15.38 23.94 -17.32
C GLY A 170 -14.62 24.52 -18.51
N LEU A 171 -13.78 23.72 -19.18
CA LEU A 171 -13.05 24.15 -20.38
C LEU A 171 -13.95 24.57 -21.55
N ARG A 172 -15.21 24.10 -21.58
CA ARG A 172 -16.21 24.49 -22.59
C ARG A 172 -17.01 25.74 -22.23
N GLN A 173 -16.94 26.21 -20.98
CA GLN A 173 -17.68 27.39 -20.55
C GLN A 173 -17.02 28.68 -21.04
N ALA A 174 -17.82 29.55 -21.65
CA ALA A 174 -17.38 30.89 -22.05
C ALA A 174 -17.29 31.85 -20.86
N LYS A 175 -18.19 31.73 -19.87
CA LYS A 175 -18.21 32.57 -18.67
C LYS A 175 -17.07 32.16 -17.73
N LEU A 176 -16.18 33.11 -17.41
CA LEU A 176 -15.02 32.87 -16.56
C LEU A 176 -15.39 32.29 -15.19
N ALA A 177 -16.44 32.81 -14.55
CA ALA A 177 -16.91 32.32 -13.26
C ALA A 177 -17.37 30.85 -13.31
N ALA A 178 -18.11 30.46 -14.35
CA ALA A 178 -18.57 29.08 -14.53
C ALA A 178 -17.39 28.15 -14.86
N LYS A 179 -16.45 28.59 -15.71
CA LYS A 179 -15.21 27.86 -16.00
C LYS A 179 -14.41 27.60 -14.73
N ALA A 180 -14.17 28.63 -13.93
CA ALA A 180 -13.46 28.52 -12.65
C ALA A 180 -14.19 27.60 -11.67
N GLY A 181 -15.51 27.73 -11.54
CA GLY A 181 -16.32 26.89 -10.64
C GLY A 181 -16.23 25.40 -10.96
N PHE A 182 -16.39 25.01 -12.24
CA PHE A 182 -16.25 23.61 -12.65
C PHE A 182 -14.83 23.07 -12.48
N MET A 183 -13.80 23.88 -12.79
CA MET A 183 -12.41 23.46 -12.60
C MET A 183 -12.08 23.28 -11.11
N ALA A 184 -12.52 24.19 -10.25
CA ALA A 184 -12.35 24.10 -8.80
C ALA A 184 -13.05 22.87 -8.23
N LEU A 185 -14.29 22.58 -8.67
CA LEU A 185 -15.02 21.39 -8.23
C LEU A 185 -14.32 20.09 -8.70
N GLY A 186 -13.85 20.04 -9.95
CA GLY A 186 -13.07 18.91 -10.46
C GLY A 186 -11.78 18.68 -9.67
N ALA A 187 -11.04 19.76 -9.37
CA ALA A 187 -9.84 19.71 -8.55
C ALA A 187 -10.14 19.26 -7.11
N ALA A 188 -11.23 19.73 -6.51
CA ALA A 188 -11.67 19.33 -5.18
C ALA A 188 -12.00 17.84 -5.11
N ILE A 189 -12.76 17.30 -6.07
CA ILE A 189 -13.07 15.85 -6.13
C ILE A 189 -11.78 15.04 -6.26
N LEU A 190 -10.85 15.47 -7.12
CA LEU A 190 -9.57 14.78 -7.27
C LEU A 190 -8.75 14.80 -5.98
N TYR A 191 -8.66 15.96 -5.33
CA TYR A 191 -7.96 16.14 -4.06
C TYR A 191 -8.54 15.27 -2.94
N PHE A 192 -9.85 15.35 -2.70
CA PHE A 192 -10.51 14.55 -1.66
C PHE A 192 -10.46 13.05 -1.97
N GLY A 193 -10.54 12.67 -3.25
CA GLY A 193 -10.32 11.28 -3.68
C GLY A 193 -8.93 10.78 -3.30
N CYS A 194 -7.89 11.54 -3.65
CA CYS A 194 -6.50 11.18 -3.32
C CYS A 194 -6.23 11.20 -1.80
N ALA A 195 -6.77 12.18 -1.08
CA ALA A 195 -6.67 12.25 0.38
C ALA A 195 -7.37 11.08 1.07
N GLY A 196 -8.53 10.67 0.54
CA GLY A 196 -9.23 9.45 0.94
C GLY A 196 -8.37 8.22 0.70
N TYR A 197 -7.80 8.08 -0.49
CA TYR A 197 -6.87 6.99 -0.82
C TYR A 197 -5.69 6.91 0.17
N PHE A 198 -5.04 8.04 0.46
CA PHE A 198 -3.93 8.07 1.40
C PHE A 198 -4.29 7.66 2.83
N SER A 199 -5.56 7.76 3.21
CA SER A 199 -6.03 7.33 4.53
C SER A 199 -6.14 5.80 4.65
N PHE A 200 -6.22 5.08 3.53
CA PHE A 200 -6.34 3.61 3.48
C PHE A 200 -5.04 2.91 3.07
N TRP A 201 -4.26 3.50 2.15
CA TRP A 201 -3.04 2.89 1.59
C TRP A 201 -1.74 3.59 1.98
N GLY A 202 -1.83 4.69 2.73
CA GLY A 202 -0.67 5.51 3.03
C GLY A 202 -0.26 6.37 1.84
N ASN A 203 0.92 7.00 1.90
CA ASN A 203 1.38 7.93 0.89
C ASN A 203 2.88 7.79 0.64
N PRO A 204 3.39 8.23 -0.52
CA PRO A 204 4.78 8.02 -0.92
C PRO A 204 5.81 8.63 0.05
N VAL A 205 5.47 9.77 0.66
CA VAL A 205 6.34 10.47 1.62
C VAL A 205 6.42 9.70 2.94
N GLY A 206 5.28 9.21 3.43
CA GLY A 206 5.22 8.37 4.63
C GLY A 206 5.97 7.05 4.43
N TYR A 207 5.83 6.44 3.26
CA TYR A 207 6.55 5.22 2.89
C TYR A 207 8.07 5.44 2.93
N THR A 208 8.57 6.45 2.21
CA THR A 208 10.01 6.73 2.10
C THR A 208 10.61 7.14 3.44
N LYS A 209 9.87 7.92 4.24
CA LYS A 209 10.26 8.25 5.61
C LYS A 209 10.40 6.99 6.47
N ALA A 210 9.40 6.10 6.47
CA ALA A 210 9.47 4.86 7.24
C ALA A 210 10.59 3.93 6.75
N LEU A 211 10.80 3.83 5.44
CA LEU A 211 11.90 3.07 4.84
C LEU A 211 13.25 3.52 5.43
N LEU A 212 13.55 4.82 5.35
CA LEU A 212 14.82 5.36 5.83
C LEU A 212 14.94 5.28 7.35
N GLN A 213 13.91 5.70 8.09
CA GLN A 213 13.98 5.75 9.56
C GLN A 213 14.10 4.37 10.19
N THR A 214 13.37 3.37 9.69
CA THR A 214 13.42 2.03 10.26
C THR A 214 14.73 1.32 9.95
N ASN A 215 15.26 1.47 8.73
CA ASN A 215 16.58 0.92 8.39
C ASN A 215 17.71 1.61 9.17
N ASP A 216 17.67 2.93 9.33
CA ASP A 216 18.65 3.68 10.13
C ASP A 216 18.62 3.25 11.60
N TYR A 217 17.43 3.08 12.19
CA TYR A 217 17.28 2.59 13.55
C TYR A 217 17.82 1.16 13.70
N VAL A 218 17.47 0.24 12.79
CA VAL A 218 17.97 -1.14 12.85
C VAL A 218 19.48 -1.19 12.77
N ASN A 219 20.09 -0.47 11.82
CA ASN A 219 21.54 -0.43 11.63
C ASN A 219 22.30 0.16 12.82
N ARG A 220 21.66 1.02 13.62
CA ARG A 220 22.26 1.60 14.84
C ARG A 220 22.01 0.77 16.10
N THR A 221 20.95 -0.02 16.11
CA THR A 221 20.47 -0.72 17.32
C THR A 221 20.91 -2.17 17.36
N TYR A 222 21.00 -2.83 16.20
CA TYR A 222 21.27 -4.25 16.09
C TYR A 222 22.55 -4.53 15.29
N GLU A 223 23.16 -5.67 15.56
CA GLU A 223 24.30 -6.15 14.77
C GLU A 223 23.88 -6.39 13.31
N GLN A 224 24.84 -6.26 12.39
CA GLN A 224 24.56 -6.50 10.98
C GLN A 224 24.16 -7.96 10.75
N GLY A 225 23.07 -8.16 10.00
CA GLY A 225 22.52 -9.49 9.71
C GLY A 225 21.52 -10.01 10.73
N THR A 226 21.25 -9.28 11.83
CA THR A 226 20.20 -9.66 12.79
C THR A 226 18.80 -9.52 12.20
N LEU A 227 18.56 -8.44 11.45
CA LEU A 227 17.26 -8.10 10.85
C LEU A 227 17.42 -7.75 9.38
N ASP A 228 16.72 -8.51 8.53
CA ASP A 228 16.71 -8.31 7.08
C ASP A 228 15.47 -7.53 6.65
N PHE A 229 15.66 -6.34 6.07
CA PHE A 229 14.54 -5.54 5.57
C PHE A 229 13.81 -6.24 4.42
N LYS A 230 12.47 -6.25 4.47
CA LYS A 230 11.62 -6.82 3.41
C LYS A 230 10.80 -5.78 2.68
N LYS A 231 9.94 -5.06 3.40
CA LYS A 231 9.04 -4.07 2.81
C LYS A 231 8.60 -3.04 3.83
N VAL A 232 8.15 -1.89 3.35
CA VAL A 232 7.31 -0.99 4.14
C VAL A 232 5.85 -1.33 3.87
N PHE A 233 5.04 -1.37 4.92
CA PHE A 233 3.58 -1.52 4.82
C PHE A 233 2.88 -0.41 5.58
N PHE A 234 1.63 -0.14 5.21
CA PHE A 234 0.77 0.83 5.88
C PHE A 234 -0.26 0.12 6.75
N ASN A 235 -0.38 0.53 8.00
CA ASN A 235 -1.42 0.06 8.90
C ASN A 235 -2.56 1.09 8.93
N PHE A 236 -3.72 0.69 8.41
CA PHE A 236 -4.88 1.58 8.32
C PHE A 236 -5.48 1.93 9.70
N LYS A 237 -5.30 1.08 10.73
CA LYS A 237 -5.92 1.27 12.06
C LYS A 237 -5.33 2.48 12.78
N ASP A 238 -4.02 2.64 12.69
CA ASP A 238 -3.30 3.75 13.33
C ASP A 238 -2.74 4.78 12.32
N ARG A 239 -2.97 4.53 11.02
CA ARG A 239 -2.58 5.38 9.89
C ARG A 239 -1.07 5.63 9.81
N ARG A 240 -0.26 4.60 10.06
CA ARG A 240 1.21 4.70 10.05
C ARG A 240 1.87 3.70 9.09
N HIS A 241 3.07 4.07 8.66
CA HIS A 241 3.93 3.19 7.88
C HIS A 241 4.93 2.50 8.81
N TYR A 242 5.20 1.24 8.52
CA TYR A 242 6.08 0.37 9.30
C TYR A 242 7.07 -0.32 8.37
N GLY A 243 8.32 -0.46 8.82
CA GLY A 243 9.29 -1.36 8.21
C GLY A 243 9.04 -2.78 8.68
N LYS A 244 8.97 -3.73 7.74
CA LYS A 244 8.88 -5.17 8.02
C LYS A 244 10.25 -5.79 7.82
N PHE A 245 10.71 -6.49 8.84
CA PHE A 245 12.01 -7.16 8.88
C PHE A 245 11.82 -8.65 9.10
N GLU A 246 12.69 -9.45 8.51
CA GLU A 246 12.80 -10.90 8.75
C GLU A 246 13.97 -11.17 9.69
N PHE A 247 13.82 -12.17 10.55
CA PHE A 247 14.87 -12.67 11.43
C PHE A 247 14.66 -14.17 11.69
N VAL A 248 15.66 -14.83 12.25
CA VAL A 248 15.57 -16.22 12.69
C VAL A 248 15.53 -16.25 14.21
N MET A 249 14.60 -17.00 14.79
CA MET A 249 14.50 -17.23 16.22
C MET A 249 14.05 -18.67 16.44
N ASN A 250 14.79 -19.40 17.29
CA ASN A 250 14.60 -20.83 17.53
C ASN A 250 14.61 -21.67 16.23
N GLY A 251 15.50 -21.32 15.29
CA GLY A 251 15.62 -21.99 13.99
C GLY A 251 14.48 -21.71 12.99
N VAL A 252 13.50 -20.88 13.35
CA VAL A 252 12.34 -20.55 12.52
C VAL A 252 12.45 -19.12 12.00
N ARG A 253 12.22 -18.94 10.69
CA ARG A 253 12.10 -17.60 10.09
C ARG A 253 10.82 -16.93 10.55
N GLN A 254 10.96 -15.73 11.08
CA GLN A 254 9.87 -14.91 11.57
C GLN A 254 9.99 -13.50 11.02
N THR A 255 8.93 -12.71 11.19
CA THR A 255 8.95 -11.29 10.85
C THR A 255 8.60 -10.41 12.04
N ALA A 256 9.15 -9.21 12.06
CA ALA A 256 8.88 -8.18 13.04
C ALA A 256 8.68 -6.84 12.34
N SER A 257 7.82 -6.02 12.92
CA SER A 257 7.46 -4.70 12.41
C SER A 257 8.08 -3.63 13.31
N ILE A 258 8.75 -2.65 12.69
CA ILE A 258 9.34 -1.52 13.39
C ILE A 258 8.68 -0.24 12.86
N GLY A 259 8.27 0.64 13.77
CA GLY A 259 7.57 1.87 13.42
C GLY A 259 7.79 2.98 14.42
N PHE A 260 7.47 4.21 14.00
CA PHE A 260 7.67 5.41 14.80
C PHE A 260 6.34 6.07 15.10
N HIS A 261 6.18 6.51 16.34
CA HIS A 261 5.09 7.36 16.77
C HIS A 261 5.40 8.84 16.50
N ARG A 262 4.38 9.70 16.62
CA ARG A 262 4.53 11.14 16.42
C ARG A 262 5.39 11.81 17.49
N ASP A 263 5.43 11.23 18.68
CA ASP A 263 6.25 11.67 19.81
C ASP A 263 7.71 11.18 19.74
N GLY A 264 8.06 10.43 18.69
CA GLY A 264 9.39 9.86 18.51
C GLY A 264 9.59 8.49 19.18
N SER A 265 8.61 7.99 19.93
CA SER A 265 8.68 6.63 20.49
C SER A 265 8.69 5.58 19.37
N VAL A 266 9.39 4.47 19.62
CA VAL A 266 9.60 3.39 18.66
C VAL A 266 8.78 2.19 19.07
N THR A 267 7.99 1.65 18.13
CA THR A 267 7.45 0.31 18.22
C THR A 267 8.49 -0.64 17.64
N ASP A 268 9.01 -1.54 18.47
CA ASP A 268 10.00 -2.54 18.06
C ASP A 268 9.47 -3.95 18.41
N GLU A 269 8.80 -4.57 17.44
CA GLU A 269 8.21 -5.91 17.62
C GLU A 269 9.29 -6.98 17.81
N TYR A 270 10.49 -6.79 17.24
CA TYR A 270 11.58 -7.73 17.40
C TYR A 270 12.08 -7.73 18.85
N LYS A 271 12.33 -6.54 19.41
CA LYS A 271 12.71 -6.40 20.81
C LYS A 271 11.67 -7.00 21.76
N PHE A 272 10.40 -6.72 21.50
CA PHE A 272 9.30 -7.29 22.28
C PHE A 272 9.32 -8.83 22.27
N LYS A 273 9.60 -9.45 21.12
CA LYS A 273 9.71 -10.92 21.01
C LYS A 273 10.90 -11.47 21.80
N LEU A 274 12.06 -10.81 21.75
CA LEU A 274 13.22 -11.21 22.55
C LEU A 274 12.91 -11.13 24.06
N ASP A 275 12.31 -10.03 24.50
CA ASP A 275 12.00 -9.80 25.92
C ASP A 275 10.96 -10.80 26.44
N ASN A 276 9.96 -11.14 25.63
CA ASN A 276 8.98 -12.17 25.97
C ASN A 276 9.62 -13.55 26.04
N GLN A 277 10.41 -13.93 25.04
CA GLN A 277 11.07 -15.24 25.04
C GLN A 277 12.00 -15.38 26.24
N PHE A 278 12.80 -14.35 26.55
CA PHE A 278 13.64 -14.37 27.74
C PHE A 278 12.84 -14.50 29.04
N SER A 279 11.70 -13.82 29.13
CA SER A 279 10.81 -13.92 30.29
C SER A 279 10.18 -15.32 30.41
N GLU A 280 9.78 -15.93 29.30
CA GLU A 280 9.28 -17.31 29.25
C GLU A 280 10.36 -18.31 29.71
N GLU A 281 11.57 -18.22 29.17
CA GLU A 281 12.71 -19.06 29.58
C GLU A 281 12.99 -18.95 31.08
N ARG A 282 13.02 -17.72 31.64
CA ARG A 282 13.21 -17.51 33.08
C ARG A 282 12.04 -17.99 33.93
N SER A 283 10.82 -17.95 33.39
CA SER A 283 9.64 -18.51 34.06
C SER A 283 9.76 -20.03 34.21
N ASP A 284 10.17 -20.71 33.13
CA ASP A 284 10.36 -22.16 33.11
C ASP A 284 11.53 -22.60 33.99
N ASP A 285 12.62 -21.85 34.00
CA ASP A 285 13.77 -22.08 34.89
C ASP A 285 13.35 -21.98 36.36
N LEU A 286 12.64 -20.92 36.73
CA LEU A 286 12.20 -20.72 38.11
C LEU A 286 11.19 -21.79 38.51
N LYS A 287 10.23 -22.10 37.63
CA LYS A 287 9.27 -23.19 37.85
C LYS A 287 9.97 -24.51 38.13
N THR A 288 10.99 -24.85 37.33
CA THR A 288 11.79 -26.07 37.50
C THR A 288 12.57 -26.03 38.81
N ALA A 289 13.15 -24.88 39.16
CA ALA A 289 13.92 -24.71 40.38
C ALA A 289 13.09 -24.93 41.66
N ILE A 290 11.84 -24.43 41.69
CA ILE A 290 10.97 -24.49 42.88
C ILE A 290 10.08 -25.73 42.92
N ALA A 291 9.90 -26.45 41.80
CA ALA A 291 8.98 -27.58 41.70
C ALA A 291 9.20 -28.65 42.78
N ALA A 292 10.45 -28.96 43.11
CA ALA A 292 10.79 -29.91 44.17
C ALA A 292 10.55 -29.35 45.59
N ALA A 293 10.70 -28.04 45.77
CA ALA A 293 10.59 -27.39 47.08
C ALA A 293 9.14 -27.23 47.55
N VAL A 294 8.20 -27.09 46.62
CA VAL A 294 6.79 -26.81 46.95
C VAL A 294 5.93 -28.07 47.09
N ASP A 295 6.52 -29.27 47.06
CA ASP A 295 5.86 -30.60 47.08
C ASP A 295 4.99 -30.82 45.81
N PRO A 296 4.80 -32.05 45.29
CA PRO A 296 4.05 -32.25 44.05
C PRO A 296 2.63 -31.70 44.17
N MET A 297 2.35 -30.65 43.40
CA MET A 297 1.01 -30.10 43.30
C MET A 297 0.48 -30.27 41.87
N PRO A 298 -0.85 -30.38 41.69
CA PRO A 298 -1.43 -30.70 40.39
C PRO A 298 -1.14 -29.65 39.31
N SER A 299 -0.95 -28.39 39.69
CA SER A 299 -0.65 -27.29 38.78
C SER A 299 0.16 -26.20 39.49
N LEU A 300 1.30 -25.84 38.89
CA LEU A 300 2.16 -24.73 39.28
C LEU A 300 2.42 -23.89 38.03
N ASN A 301 2.06 -22.61 38.07
CA ASN A 301 2.34 -21.66 37.01
C ASN A 301 3.31 -20.60 37.53
N VAL A 302 4.30 -20.23 36.72
CA VAL A 302 5.23 -19.16 37.00
C VAL A 302 5.24 -18.28 35.76
N GLN A 303 5.13 -16.98 35.95
CA GLN A 303 5.18 -16.01 34.87
C GLN A 303 6.10 -14.85 35.26
N ALA A 304 7.13 -14.61 34.46
CA ALA A 304 8.01 -13.47 34.60
C ALA A 304 7.50 -12.31 33.75
N SER A 305 7.65 -11.09 34.27
CA SER A 305 7.36 -9.85 33.55
C SER A 305 8.42 -8.79 33.84
N PRO A 306 8.94 -8.10 32.83
CA PRO A 306 9.95 -7.06 33.02
C PRO A 306 9.35 -5.83 33.72
N GLN A 307 10.01 -5.34 34.78
CA GLN A 307 9.67 -4.09 35.46
C GLN A 307 10.45 -2.88 34.90
N ALA A 308 11.40 -3.13 34.01
CA ALA A 308 12.17 -2.13 33.28
C ALA A 308 12.53 -2.68 31.89
N ARG A 309 12.94 -1.80 30.98
CA ARG A 309 13.40 -2.21 29.64
C ARG A 309 14.57 -3.18 29.77
N LEU A 310 14.44 -4.32 29.10
CA LEU A 310 15.50 -5.32 29.05
C LEU A 310 16.51 -4.99 27.94
N GLU A 311 17.77 -5.33 28.15
CA GLU A 311 18.85 -5.16 27.17
C GLU A 311 19.28 -6.49 26.53
N ILE A 312 18.38 -7.48 26.54
CA ILE A 312 18.54 -8.81 25.94
C ILE A 312 18.74 -8.76 24.42
N THR A 313 19.71 -9.54 23.94
CA THR A 313 19.93 -9.86 22.53
C THR A 313 19.68 -11.35 22.28
N GLN A 314 19.89 -11.82 21.05
CA GLN A 314 19.77 -13.23 20.71
C GLN A 314 20.77 -14.14 21.41
N ASP A 315 21.96 -13.63 21.76
CA ASP A 315 22.99 -14.40 22.45
C ASP A 315 22.54 -14.75 23.88
N GLU A 316 21.63 -13.96 24.47
CA GLU A 316 21.07 -14.19 25.80
C GLU A 316 19.83 -15.09 25.82
N LEU A 317 19.41 -15.66 24.69
CA LEU A 317 18.31 -16.64 24.63
C LEU A 317 18.86 -18.07 24.63
N ASP A 318 18.17 -18.99 25.31
CA ASP A 318 18.65 -20.37 25.53
C ASP A 318 19.04 -21.10 24.23
N ALA A 319 18.33 -20.82 23.13
CA ALA A 319 18.59 -21.40 21.81
C ALA A 319 20.01 -21.12 21.27
N ASN A 320 20.63 -20.01 21.67
CA ASN A 320 21.99 -19.64 21.28
C ASN A 320 22.98 -19.69 22.46
N PHE A 321 22.50 -19.32 23.65
CA PHE A 321 23.30 -19.11 24.85
C PHE A 321 24.23 -20.29 25.18
N HIS A 322 23.71 -21.52 25.16
CA HIS A 322 24.50 -22.72 25.50
C HIS A 322 25.55 -23.11 24.44
N TYR A 323 25.51 -22.48 23.26
CA TYR A 323 26.42 -22.75 22.16
C TYR A 323 27.43 -21.61 21.94
N LEU A 324 27.44 -20.61 22.82
CA LEU A 324 28.39 -19.51 22.75
C LEU A 324 29.82 -19.97 23.07
N TYR A 325 30.78 -19.36 22.38
CA TYR A 325 32.20 -19.50 22.72
C TYR A 325 32.48 -18.95 24.13
N PRO A 326 33.50 -19.47 24.85
CA PRO A 326 33.77 -19.11 26.23
C PRO A 326 33.82 -17.60 26.51
N ASP A 327 34.46 -16.82 25.64
CA ASP A 327 34.60 -15.37 25.80
C ASP A 327 33.26 -14.62 25.72
N LYS A 328 32.32 -15.12 24.90
CA LYS A 328 30.97 -14.55 24.78
C LYS A 328 30.06 -15.05 25.90
N LEU A 329 30.24 -16.29 26.35
CA LEU A 329 29.43 -16.92 27.37
C LEU A 329 29.50 -16.15 28.70
N ASP A 330 30.70 -15.77 29.17
CA ASP A 330 30.86 -15.00 30.42
C ASP A 330 30.11 -13.65 30.37
N LYS A 331 30.16 -12.97 29.22
CA LYS A 331 29.43 -11.71 29.01
C LYS A 331 27.91 -11.95 29.04
N ALA A 332 27.44 -12.97 28.33
CA ALA A 332 26.02 -13.32 28.26
C ALA A 332 25.49 -13.77 29.64
N GLU A 333 26.27 -14.53 30.42
CA GLU A 333 25.93 -14.92 31.79
C GLU A 333 25.69 -13.72 32.70
N LYS A 334 26.63 -12.76 32.68
CA LYS A 334 26.51 -11.51 33.45
C LYS A 334 25.30 -10.70 33.03
N LEU A 335 25.04 -10.60 31.72
CA LEU A 335 23.88 -9.87 31.22
C LEU A 335 22.57 -10.57 31.61
N ARG A 336 22.44 -11.89 31.39
CA ARG A 336 21.25 -12.66 31.80
C ARG A 336 20.97 -12.55 33.28
N ALA A 337 22.01 -12.60 34.13
CA ALA A 337 21.89 -12.40 35.56
C ALA A 337 21.41 -10.98 35.89
N SER A 338 21.99 -9.95 35.29
CA SER A 338 21.59 -8.55 35.44
C SER A 338 20.12 -8.32 35.03
N GLU A 339 19.75 -8.78 33.84
CA GLU A 339 18.41 -8.60 33.27
C GLU A 339 17.34 -9.40 34.02
N SER A 340 17.68 -10.58 34.54
CA SER A 340 16.80 -11.34 35.43
C SER A 340 16.47 -10.57 36.71
N GLY A 341 17.40 -9.74 37.20
CA GLY A 341 17.18 -8.82 38.31
C GLY A 341 16.10 -7.76 38.08
N LYS A 342 15.67 -7.55 36.84
CA LYS A 342 14.59 -6.63 36.46
C LYS A 342 13.22 -7.32 36.37
N LEU A 343 13.17 -8.64 36.52
CA LEU A 343 11.95 -9.43 36.35
C LEU A 343 11.15 -9.52 37.66
N ARG A 344 9.85 -9.25 37.57
CA ARG A 344 8.87 -9.65 38.58
C ARG A 344 8.34 -11.02 38.21
N TYR A 345 8.34 -11.95 39.16
CA TYR A 345 7.72 -13.26 38.98
C TYR A 345 6.36 -13.31 39.67
N GLU A 346 5.37 -13.84 38.98
CA GLU A 346 4.09 -14.22 39.54
C GLU A 346 4.03 -15.75 39.60
N ILE A 347 3.87 -16.30 40.80
CA ILE A 347 3.79 -17.74 41.04
C ILE A 347 2.36 -18.05 41.46
N LEU A 348 1.67 -18.85 40.65
CA LEU A 348 0.32 -19.29 40.92
C LEU A 348 0.35 -20.76 41.36
N PHE A 349 -0.07 -20.99 42.59
CA PHE A 349 -0.32 -22.32 43.14
C PHE A 349 -1.68 -22.83 42.62
N GLY A 350 -1.72 -23.20 41.35
CA GLY A 350 -2.90 -23.71 40.65
C GLY A 350 -2.92 -23.38 39.15
N ALA A 351 -4.05 -23.61 38.49
CA ALA A 351 -4.21 -23.23 37.09
C ALA A 351 -4.42 -21.72 36.93
N SER A 352 -4.03 -21.18 35.78
CA SER A 352 -4.09 -19.75 35.45
C SER A 352 -5.51 -19.19 35.28
N ASP A 353 -6.54 -20.03 35.28
CA ASP A 353 -7.94 -19.71 34.96
C ASP A 353 -8.89 -19.80 36.17
N ALA A 354 -8.43 -19.31 37.33
CA ALA A 354 -9.19 -19.29 38.59
C ALA A 354 -9.46 -20.66 39.25
N ARG A 355 -8.90 -21.75 38.71
CA ARG A 355 -8.85 -23.07 39.38
C ARG A 355 -7.57 -23.18 40.21
N TYR A 356 -7.43 -22.25 41.15
CA TYR A 356 -6.36 -22.30 42.13
C TYR A 356 -6.50 -23.56 42.99
N VAL A 357 -5.37 -24.12 43.43
CA VAL A 357 -5.41 -25.13 44.48
C VAL A 357 -5.83 -24.43 45.76
N LYS A 358 -6.83 -24.96 46.45
CA LYS A 358 -7.25 -24.46 47.76
C LYS A 358 -6.19 -24.82 48.80
N LEU A 359 -5.51 -23.82 49.34
CA LEU A 359 -4.48 -23.97 50.37
C LEU A 359 -4.92 -23.25 51.63
N THR A 360 -4.76 -23.89 52.79
CA THR A 360 -4.88 -23.19 54.07
C THR A 360 -3.81 -22.10 54.18
N LYS A 361 -4.05 -21.05 54.96
CA LYS A 361 -3.06 -19.98 55.20
C LYS A 361 -1.70 -20.55 55.64
N GLU A 362 -1.71 -21.53 56.54
CA GLU A 362 -0.48 -22.19 57.02
C GLU A 362 0.24 -22.93 55.89
N SER A 363 -0.48 -23.71 55.07
CA SER A 363 0.11 -24.43 53.94
C SER A 363 0.68 -23.47 52.89
N PHE A 364 -0.05 -22.39 52.59
CA PHE A 364 0.40 -21.37 51.65
C PHE A 364 1.65 -20.63 52.14
N LEU A 365 1.71 -20.23 53.42
CA LEU A 365 2.90 -19.62 54.00
C LEU A 365 4.09 -20.58 54.05
N ALA A 366 3.86 -21.87 54.36
CA ALA A 366 4.92 -22.88 54.35
C ALA A 366 5.51 -23.08 52.94
N LYS A 367 4.67 -23.17 51.91
CA LYS A 367 5.12 -23.25 50.51
C LYS A 367 5.83 -21.96 50.07
N SER A 368 5.33 -20.80 50.50
CA SER A 368 5.97 -19.51 50.25
C SER A 368 7.37 -19.42 50.85
N ALA A 369 7.54 -19.92 52.08
CA ALA A 369 8.86 -20.02 52.72
C ALA A 369 9.80 -20.98 51.97
N ALA A 370 9.30 -22.12 51.47
CA ALA A 370 10.10 -23.04 50.67
C ALA A 370 10.57 -22.43 49.34
N VAL A 371 9.73 -21.64 48.67
CA VAL A 371 10.12 -20.83 47.50
C VAL A 371 11.21 -19.83 47.89
N LEU A 372 11.02 -19.06 48.96
CA LEU A 372 12.01 -18.09 49.43
C LEU A 372 13.38 -18.73 49.69
N ARG A 373 13.43 -19.87 50.38
CA ARG A 373 14.68 -20.64 50.60
C ARG A 373 15.34 -21.02 49.28
N THR A 374 14.56 -21.55 48.34
CA THR A 374 15.08 -21.96 47.02
C THR A 374 15.68 -20.77 46.26
N LEU A 375 15.02 -19.61 46.29
CA LEU A 375 15.51 -18.38 45.66
C LEU A 375 16.85 -17.93 46.28
N GLN A 376 16.97 -18.01 47.62
CA GLN A 376 18.17 -17.63 48.36
C GLN A 376 19.33 -18.63 48.14
N GLU A 377 19.07 -19.93 48.24
CA GLU A 377 20.05 -21.00 48.04
C GLU A 377 20.66 -20.97 46.63
N ARG A 378 19.81 -20.78 45.61
CA ARG A 378 20.24 -20.69 44.21
C ARG A 378 20.76 -19.30 43.82
N LYS A 379 20.72 -18.33 44.74
CA LYS A 379 21.15 -16.94 44.52
C LYS A 379 20.52 -16.32 43.27
N LEU A 380 19.23 -16.60 43.02
CA LEU A 380 18.54 -16.12 41.83
C LEU A 380 18.33 -14.61 41.90
N ASN A 381 18.56 -13.93 40.77
CA ASN A 381 18.33 -12.51 40.66
C ASN A 381 16.89 -12.23 40.17
N TYR A 382 16.18 -11.35 40.86
CA TYR A 382 14.80 -10.96 40.57
C TYR A 382 14.50 -9.58 41.15
N HIS A 383 13.47 -8.90 40.64
CA HIS A 383 12.98 -7.64 41.20
C HIS A 383 12.08 -7.89 42.41
N SER A 384 10.99 -8.65 42.19
CA SER A 384 10.05 -9.10 43.22
C SER A 384 9.41 -10.42 42.80
N VAL A 385 8.83 -11.13 43.78
CA VAL A 385 8.01 -12.32 43.52
C VAL A 385 6.69 -12.14 44.24
N GLU A 386 5.60 -12.33 43.51
CA GLU A 386 4.26 -12.40 44.05
C GLU A 386 3.76 -13.83 43.96
N MET A 387 3.33 -14.41 45.07
CA MET A 387 2.77 -15.75 45.12
C MET A 387 1.29 -15.68 45.39
N LYS A 388 0.48 -16.44 44.65
CA LYS A 388 -0.98 -16.48 44.80
C LYS A 388 -1.50 -17.89 44.92
N ALA A 389 -2.51 -18.05 45.77
CA ALA A 389 -3.30 -19.26 45.90
C ALA A 389 -4.76 -18.89 46.22
N MET A 390 -5.66 -19.86 46.21
CA MET A 390 -7.00 -19.68 46.75
C MET A 390 -7.06 -20.24 48.16
N ASP A 391 -7.74 -19.53 49.06
CA ASP A 391 -8.01 -20.03 50.41
C ASP A 391 -9.21 -21.01 50.40
N PRO A 392 -9.49 -21.75 51.49
CA PRO A 392 -10.63 -22.67 51.53
C PRO A 392 -11.99 -21.98 51.32
N SER A 393 -12.09 -20.69 51.65
CA SER A 393 -13.27 -19.85 51.54
C SER A 393 -13.51 -19.31 50.12
N GLY A 394 -12.56 -19.47 49.20
CA GLY A 394 -12.66 -19.02 47.81
C GLY A 394 -12.03 -17.66 47.53
N ASN A 395 -11.41 -17.01 48.52
CA ASN A 395 -10.68 -15.77 48.30
C ASN A 395 -9.29 -16.05 47.70
N ILE A 396 -8.72 -15.06 47.02
CA ILE A 396 -7.32 -15.11 46.59
C ILE A 396 -6.46 -14.62 47.75
N GLN A 397 -5.54 -15.46 48.19
CA GLN A 397 -4.48 -15.10 49.13
C GLN A 397 -3.18 -14.83 48.37
N THR A 398 -2.46 -13.78 48.77
CA THR A 398 -1.22 -13.34 48.15
C THR A 398 -0.14 -13.07 49.20
N VAL A 399 1.11 -13.30 48.81
CA VAL A 399 2.33 -12.93 49.55
C VAL A 399 3.29 -12.33 48.55
N GLU A 400 3.80 -11.14 48.86
CA GLU A 400 4.84 -10.48 48.09
C GLU A 400 6.18 -10.58 48.82
N LEU A 401 7.24 -10.83 48.06
CA LEU A 401 8.61 -10.85 48.55
C LEU A 401 9.56 -10.09 47.64
N THR A 402 10.57 -9.50 48.29
CA THR A 402 11.69 -8.79 47.69
C THR A 402 12.99 -9.47 48.13
N LYS A 403 14.12 -9.02 47.60
CA LYS A 403 15.44 -9.56 48.00
C LYS A 403 15.76 -9.42 49.49
N LEU A 404 15.09 -8.50 50.19
CA LEU A 404 15.31 -8.24 51.62
C LEU A 404 14.37 -9.04 52.53
N THR A 405 13.37 -9.71 51.94
CA THR A 405 12.35 -10.45 52.70
C THR A 405 12.97 -11.68 53.37
N THR A 406 12.73 -11.83 54.66
CA THR A 406 13.06 -13.03 55.45
C THR A 406 11.80 -13.86 55.70
N GLU A 407 11.95 -15.10 56.16
CA GLU A 407 10.79 -15.95 56.49
C GLU A 407 9.89 -15.36 57.58
N GLN A 408 10.46 -14.57 58.49
CA GLN A 408 9.71 -13.92 59.56
C GLN A 408 8.82 -12.79 59.04
N ASP A 409 9.13 -12.24 57.86
CA ASP A 409 8.37 -11.15 57.24
C ASP A 409 7.17 -11.65 56.43
N LEU A 410 7.15 -12.94 56.04
CA LEU A 410 6.10 -13.52 55.18
C LEU A 410 4.68 -13.37 55.74
N PRO A 411 4.42 -13.57 57.05
CA PRO A 411 3.09 -13.34 57.60
C PRO A 411 2.66 -11.87 57.53
N GLY A 412 3.62 -10.93 57.50
CA GLY A 412 3.37 -9.50 57.44
C GLY A 412 3.00 -9.00 56.04
N SER A 413 3.44 -9.69 54.97
CA SER A 413 3.04 -9.40 53.58
C SER A 413 1.85 -10.22 53.08
N TYR A 414 1.30 -11.10 53.93
CA TYR A 414 0.09 -11.86 53.62
C TYR A 414 -1.14 -10.96 53.48
N GLN A 415 -1.82 -11.06 52.34
CA GLN A 415 -3.10 -10.43 52.10
C GLN A 415 -4.11 -11.45 51.55
N THR A 416 -5.40 -11.21 51.77
CA THR A 416 -6.48 -11.98 51.17
C THR A 416 -7.54 -11.04 50.61
N PHE A 417 -8.08 -11.35 49.44
CA PHE A 417 -9.10 -10.55 48.79
C PHE A 417 -10.11 -11.42 48.04
N ASP A 418 -11.36 -10.97 48.04
CA ASP A 418 -12.46 -11.62 47.35
C ASP A 418 -12.39 -11.32 45.84
N PRO A 419 -12.24 -12.33 44.96
CA PRO A 419 -12.17 -12.11 43.52
C PRO A 419 -13.47 -11.58 42.91
N GLU A 420 -14.63 -11.76 43.54
CA GLU A 420 -15.93 -11.27 43.06
C GLU A 420 -16.26 -9.84 43.51
N ARG A 421 -15.53 -9.34 44.53
CA ARG A 421 -15.66 -7.97 45.00
C ARG A 421 -14.94 -7.04 44.02
N ARG A 422 -15.65 -6.63 42.97
CA ARG A 422 -15.19 -5.60 42.01
C ARG A 422 -14.57 -4.42 42.77
N LYS A 423 -13.41 -3.97 42.29
CA LYS A 423 -12.84 -2.66 42.61
C LYS A 423 -13.88 -1.59 42.24
N ASP A 424 -14.55 -1.03 43.24
CA ASP A 424 -15.15 0.30 43.17
C ASP A 424 -14.04 1.36 43.17
#